data_AF-A0A293LLE5-F1
#
_entry.id   AF-A0A293LLE5-F1
#
_cell.length_a   1.000
_cell.length_b   1.000
_cell.length_c   1.000
_cell.angle_alpha   90.00
_cell.angle_beta   90.00
_cell.angle_gamma   90.00
#
_symmetry.space_group_name_H-M   'P 1'
#
loop_
_entity.id
_entity.type
_entity.pdbx_description
1 polymer ?
#
loop_
_entity_poly.entity_id
_entity_poly.type
_entity_poly.pdbx_seq_one_letter_code
_entity_poly.pdbx_strand_id
1 'polypeptide(L)'
;MLLECDKSGKFAILPKSVFHEKCDSAENDVFKTCEGNLRENKAVIRDIFQEYEFLRHLSILKSEQHDTFRVKFLLRHHKPQWPFRVVINENGTWEKCVSTFIQDALSHVNLHSSIALKNSQLITTLSPFHRLSCQLFSLNIKDLY
;
A
#
# COMPACT_ATOMS: atom_id res chain seq x y z
N MET A 1 -8.84 25.69 1.38
CA MET A 1 -9.28 24.28 1.45
C MET A 1 -9.66 23.95 2.88
N LEU A 2 -10.77 23.25 3.07
CA LEU A 2 -11.22 22.78 4.39
C LEU A 2 -10.54 21.45 4.70
N LEU A 3 -9.90 21.34 5.86
CA LEU A 3 -9.14 20.15 6.28
C LEU A 3 -9.57 19.68 7.66
N GLU A 4 -9.66 18.37 7.82
CA GLU A 4 -9.93 17.74 9.11
C GLU A 4 -8.64 17.68 9.95
N CYS A 5 -8.79 17.96 11.24
CA CYS A 5 -7.72 17.89 12.23
C CYS A 5 -7.65 16.48 12.86
N ASP A 6 -6.50 15.82 12.70
CA ASP A 6 -6.23 14.41 13.04
C ASP A 6 -6.82 13.93 14.38
N LYS A 7 -6.66 14.70 15.46
CA LYS A 7 -7.01 14.27 16.84
C LYS A 7 -8.10 15.08 17.53
N SER A 8 -8.77 15.99 16.82
CA SER A 8 -9.74 16.89 17.46
C SER A 8 -11.12 16.90 16.82
N GLY A 9 -11.31 16.25 15.67
CA GLY A 9 -12.56 16.32 14.90
C GLY A 9 -12.91 17.74 14.44
N LYS A 10 -11.98 18.70 14.61
CA LYS A 10 -12.13 20.08 14.17
C LYS A 10 -11.73 20.21 12.71
N PHE A 11 -12.10 21.33 12.10
CA PHE A 11 -11.65 21.68 10.77
C PHE A 11 -10.78 22.94 10.79
N ALA A 12 -9.82 22.99 9.88
CA ALA A 12 -8.99 24.16 9.62
C ALA A 12 -9.15 24.59 8.16
N ILE A 13 -9.00 25.88 7.90
CA ILE A 13 -9.00 26.44 6.56
C ILE A 13 -7.58 26.86 6.22
N LEU A 14 -7.05 26.34 5.11
CA LEU A 14 -5.76 26.75 4.56
C LEU A 14 -5.92 27.47 3.21
N PRO A 15 -5.08 28.48 2.92
CA PRO A 15 -4.90 28.98 1.57
C PRO A 15 -4.52 27.84 0.62
N LYS A 16 -4.97 27.94 -0.64
CA LYS A 16 -4.75 26.88 -1.64
C LYS A 16 -3.26 26.63 -1.89
N SER A 17 -2.44 27.67 -1.94
CA SER A 17 -0.98 27.55 -2.11
C SER A 17 -0.33 26.76 -0.98
N VAL A 18 -0.62 27.13 0.27
CA VAL A 18 -0.11 26.46 1.48
C VAL A 18 -0.58 25.00 1.55
N PHE A 19 -1.80 24.74 1.10
CA PHE A 19 -2.30 23.37 1.01
C PHE A 19 -1.46 22.51 0.05
N HIS A 20 -1.20 23.00 -1.17
CA HIS A 20 -0.41 22.26 -2.16
C HIS A 20 1.02 22.00 -1.68
N GLU A 21 1.71 23.02 -1.17
CA GLU A 21 3.07 22.88 -0.64
C GLU A 21 3.15 21.80 0.47
N LYS A 22 2.16 21.78 1.36
CA LYS A 22 2.08 20.78 2.43
C LYS A 22 1.74 19.39 1.93
N CYS A 23 0.94 19.26 0.86
CA CYS A 23 0.71 17.98 0.19
C CYS A 23 2.03 17.45 -0.39
N ASP A 24 2.74 18.26 -1.18
CA ASP A 24 4.00 17.86 -1.81
C ASP A 24 5.01 17.43 -0.75
N SER A 25 5.15 18.20 0.34
CA SER A 25 6.04 17.84 1.44
C SER A 25 5.64 16.51 2.11
N ALA A 26 4.35 16.26 2.30
CA ALA A 26 3.87 15.05 2.97
C ALA A 26 3.95 13.83 2.05
N GLU A 27 3.71 13.99 0.75
CA GLU A 27 3.85 12.93 -0.24
C GLU A 27 5.31 12.49 -0.37
N ASN A 28 6.25 13.44 -0.44
CA ASN A 28 7.68 13.13 -0.53
C ASN A 28 8.25 12.48 0.75
N ASP A 29 7.60 12.66 1.91
CA ASP A 29 8.01 12.03 3.17
C ASP A 29 7.56 10.56 3.25
N VAL A 30 6.38 10.25 2.69
CA VAL A 30 5.73 8.93 2.83
C VAL A 30 5.93 8.05 1.61
N PHE A 31 5.92 8.63 0.41
CA PHE A 31 5.99 7.88 -0.85
C PHE A 31 7.37 7.98 -1.48
N LYS A 32 7.69 6.96 -2.26
CA LYS A 32 8.82 6.96 -3.19
C LYS A 32 8.29 6.78 -4.59
N THR A 33 8.92 7.42 -5.56
CA THR A 33 8.67 7.16 -6.97
C THR A 33 8.92 5.68 -7.24
N CYS A 34 7.92 5.01 -7.80
CA CYS A 34 8.03 3.65 -8.27
C CYS A 34 8.03 3.67 -9.80
N GLU A 35 8.97 2.94 -10.40
CA GLU A 35 8.98 2.73 -11.84
C GLU A 35 8.06 1.55 -12.19
N GLY A 36 7.31 1.69 -13.28
CA GLY A 36 6.43 0.64 -13.78
C GLY A 36 5.03 1.14 -14.15
N ASN A 37 4.24 0.23 -14.69
CA ASN A 37 2.88 0.52 -15.16
C ASN A 37 1.88 -0.32 -14.37
N LEU A 38 1.10 0.34 -13.50
CA LEU A 38 0.10 -0.32 -12.65
C LEU A 38 -0.92 -1.14 -13.47
N ARG A 39 -1.26 -0.66 -14.67
CA ARG A 39 -2.21 -1.35 -15.56
C ARG A 39 -1.62 -2.62 -16.15
N GLU A 40 -0.35 -2.60 -16.52
CA GLU A 40 0.38 -3.78 -16.98
C GLU A 40 0.56 -4.78 -15.85
N ASN A 41 0.96 -4.31 -14.65
CA ASN A 41 1.09 -5.15 -13.46
C ASN A 41 -0.24 -5.85 -13.12
N LYS A 42 -1.36 -5.12 -13.16
CA LYS A 42 -2.71 -5.69 -12.96
C LYS A 42 -3.05 -6.75 -14.01
N ALA A 43 -2.68 -6.54 -15.27
CA ALA A 43 -2.91 -7.51 -16.34
C ALA A 43 -2.11 -8.80 -16.11
N VAL A 44 -0.81 -8.69 -15.76
CA VAL A 44 0.03 -9.85 -15.44
C VAL A 44 -0.53 -10.63 -14.25
N ILE A 45 -0.94 -9.96 -13.19
CA ILE A 45 -1.51 -10.60 -12.00
C ILE A 45 -2.83 -11.30 -12.33
N ARG A 46 -3.68 -10.69 -13.16
CA ARG A 46 -4.90 -11.33 -13.64
C ARG A 46 -4.58 -12.63 -14.38
N ASP A 47 -3.57 -12.61 -15.25
CA ASP A 47 -3.22 -13.79 -16.05
C ASP A 47 -2.69 -14.91 -15.14
N ILE A 48 -1.87 -14.58 -14.13
CA ILE A 48 -1.43 -15.53 -13.08
C ILE A 48 -2.64 -16.09 -12.32
N PHE A 49 -3.54 -15.25 -11.83
CA PHE A 49 -4.71 -15.73 -11.09
C PHE A 49 -5.65 -16.58 -11.94
N GLN A 50 -5.67 -16.38 -13.26
CA GLN A 50 -6.40 -17.21 -14.18
C GLN A 50 -5.73 -18.57 -14.40
N GLU A 51 -4.42 -18.59 -14.60
CA GLU A 51 -3.63 -19.82 -14.80
C GLU A 51 -3.76 -20.78 -13.61
N TYR A 52 -3.76 -20.25 -12.38
CA TYR A 52 -3.85 -21.02 -11.14
C TYR A 52 -5.28 -21.14 -10.59
N GLU A 53 -6.29 -20.77 -11.37
CA GLU A 53 -7.72 -20.87 -11.00
C GLU A 53 -8.10 -20.20 -9.67
N PHE A 54 -7.46 -19.07 -9.34
CA PHE A 54 -7.82 -18.24 -8.18
C PHE A 54 -9.07 -17.39 -8.45
N LEU A 55 -10.19 -18.05 -8.77
CA LEU A 55 -11.42 -17.44 -9.29
C LEU A 55 -12.02 -16.36 -8.37
N ARG A 56 -11.90 -16.51 -7.05
CA ARG A 56 -12.35 -15.49 -6.07
C ARG A 56 -11.53 -14.19 -6.17
N HIS A 57 -10.21 -14.29 -6.33
CA HIS A 57 -9.35 -13.12 -6.45
C HIS A 57 -9.51 -12.47 -7.84
N LEU A 58 -9.73 -13.27 -8.88
CA LEU A 58 -10.07 -12.79 -10.21
C LEU A 58 -11.35 -11.95 -10.25
N SER A 59 -12.41 -12.37 -9.54
CA SER A 59 -13.67 -11.62 -9.52
C SER A 59 -13.49 -10.25 -8.86
N ILE A 60 -12.75 -10.21 -7.74
CA ILE A 60 -12.39 -8.96 -7.05
C ILE A 60 -11.61 -8.07 -8.02
N LEU A 61 -10.51 -8.57 -8.59
CA LEU A 61 -9.62 -7.81 -9.47
C LEU A 61 -10.33 -7.23 -10.72
N LYS A 62 -11.38 -7.90 -11.21
CA LYS A 62 -12.26 -7.41 -12.30
C LYS A 62 -13.29 -6.38 -11.83
N SER A 63 -13.79 -6.52 -10.60
CA SER A 63 -14.82 -5.63 -10.04
C SER A 63 -14.28 -4.32 -9.49
N GLU A 64 -12.98 -4.26 -9.17
CA GLU A 64 -12.39 -3.07 -8.56
C GLU A 64 -12.35 -1.88 -9.54
N GLN A 65 -12.90 -0.76 -9.07
CA GLN A 65 -13.09 0.46 -9.86
C GLN A 65 -11.87 1.38 -9.85
N HIS A 66 -10.91 1.13 -8.97
CA HIS A 66 -9.75 1.99 -8.76
C HIS A 66 -8.45 1.23 -8.97
N ASP A 67 -7.59 1.80 -9.81
CA ASP A 67 -6.25 1.28 -10.09
C ASP A 67 -5.17 1.88 -9.17
N THR A 68 -5.56 2.81 -8.28
CA THR A 68 -4.65 3.51 -7.38
C THR A 68 -5.26 3.70 -5.99
N PHE A 69 -4.42 3.77 -4.97
CA PHE A 69 -4.81 4.15 -3.62
C PHE A 69 -5.46 5.53 -3.55
N ARG A 70 -6.38 5.70 -2.60
CA ARG A 70 -6.90 7.03 -2.25
C ARG A 70 -6.09 7.60 -1.10
N VAL A 71 -5.58 8.80 -1.29
CA VAL A 71 -4.82 9.53 -0.27
C VAL A 71 -5.70 10.63 0.34
N LYS A 72 -5.76 10.67 1.67
CA LYS A 72 -6.38 11.76 2.44
C LYS A 72 -5.32 12.40 3.33
N PHE A 73 -5.33 13.71 3.43
CA PHE A 73 -4.46 14.45 4.34
C PHE A 73 -5.24 14.93 5.57
N LEU A 74 -4.68 14.71 6.76
CA LEU A 74 -5.19 15.24 8.02
C LEU A 74 -4.21 16.25 8.61
N LEU A 75 -4.71 17.35 9.17
CA LEU A 75 -3.86 18.38 9.76
C LEU A 75 -3.44 18.02 11.20
N ARG A 76 -2.14 17.88 11.45
CA ARG A 76 -1.58 17.72 12.81
C ARG A 76 -1.40 19.07 13.49
N HIS A 77 -2.51 19.75 13.81
CA HIS A 77 -2.52 21.07 14.46
C HIS A 77 -1.81 21.11 15.84
N HIS A 78 -1.60 19.96 16.48
CA HIS A 78 -0.91 19.84 17.77
C HIS A 78 0.62 19.73 17.64
N LYS A 79 1.17 19.73 16.42
CA LYS A 79 2.62 19.67 16.16
C LYS A 79 3.11 21.01 15.59
N PRO A 80 4.36 21.43 15.86
CA PRO A 80 4.94 22.61 15.23
C PRO A 80 4.81 22.55 13.71
N GLN A 81 4.59 23.69 13.07
CA GLN A 81 4.39 23.83 11.63
C GLN A 81 3.13 23.18 11.06
N TRP A 82 2.28 22.56 11.88
CA TRP A 82 1.03 21.92 11.50
C TRP A 82 1.20 21.03 10.23
N PRO A 83 2.00 19.95 10.31
CA PRO A 83 2.26 19.08 9.17
C PRO A 83 1.01 18.27 8.82
N PHE A 84 0.97 17.76 7.60
CA PHE A 84 -0.05 16.79 7.22
C PHE A 84 0.35 15.39 7.68
N ARG A 85 -0.65 14.62 8.11
CA ARG A 85 -0.59 13.17 8.18
C ARG A 85 -1.20 12.63 6.89
N VAL A 86 -0.46 11.79 6.19
CA VAL A 86 -0.96 11.03 5.06
C VAL A 86 -1.77 9.85 5.59
N VAL A 87 -2.98 9.68 5.08
CA VAL A 87 -3.84 8.52 5.35
C VAL A 87 -4.12 7.86 4.02
N ILE A 88 -3.68 6.61 3.89
CA ILE A 88 -3.82 5.81 2.67
C ILE A 88 -5.01 4.88 2.87
N ASN A 89 -5.92 4.87 1.90
CA ASN A 89 -7.01 3.91 1.85
C ASN A 89 -6.85 3.02 0.62
N GLU A 90 -6.61 1.74 0.89
CA GLU A 90 -6.52 0.67 -0.10
C GLU A 90 -7.84 -0.10 -0.27
N ASN A 91 -8.91 0.26 0.44
CA ASN A 91 -10.21 -0.37 0.26
C ASN A 91 -10.73 -0.08 -1.15
N GLY A 92 -11.15 -1.13 -1.84
CA GLY A 92 -11.63 -1.03 -3.22
C GLY A 92 -10.50 -0.88 -4.24
N THR A 93 -9.30 -1.39 -3.93
CA THR A 93 -8.17 -1.45 -4.85
C THR A 93 -7.77 -2.89 -5.12
N TRP A 94 -7.29 -3.17 -6.33
CA TRP A 94 -6.79 -4.50 -6.68
C TRP A 94 -5.49 -4.81 -5.94
N GLU A 95 -4.69 -3.80 -5.57
CA GLU A 95 -3.47 -4.01 -4.78
C GLU A 95 -3.78 -4.63 -3.41
N LYS A 96 -4.90 -4.23 -2.76
CA LYS A 96 -5.32 -4.84 -1.50
C LYS A 96 -5.59 -6.34 -1.66
N CYS A 97 -6.29 -6.73 -2.72
CA CYS A 97 -6.56 -8.14 -3.01
C CYS A 97 -5.26 -8.96 -3.13
N VAL A 98 -4.26 -8.39 -3.79
CA VAL A 98 -2.95 -9.03 -3.98
C VAL A 98 -2.16 -9.07 -2.68
N SER A 99 -2.17 -7.98 -1.92
CA SER A 99 -1.51 -7.88 -0.61
C SER A 99 -2.08 -8.91 0.38
N THR A 100 -3.41 -9.03 0.48
CA THR A 100 -4.06 -10.04 1.32
C THR A 100 -3.73 -11.46 0.84
N PHE A 101 -3.78 -11.74 -0.46
CA PHE A 101 -3.39 -13.04 -1.00
C PHE A 101 -1.96 -13.44 -0.61
N ILE A 102 -1.01 -12.51 -0.71
CA ILE A 102 0.38 -12.75 -0.32
C ILE A 102 0.50 -12.92 1.19
N GLN A 103 -0.16 -12.08 1.99
CA GLN A 103 -0.14 -12.19 3.45
C GLN A 103 -0.71 -13.53 3.93
N ASP A 104 -1.82 -13.98 3.35
CA ASP A 104 -2.43 -15.28 3.64
C ASP A 104 -1.44 -16.41 3.31
N ALA A 105 -0.82 -16.37 2.12
CA ALA A 105 0.21 -17.34 1.74
C ALA A 105 1.41 -17.34 2.72
N LEU A 106 1.88 -16.16 3.13
CA LEU A 106 2.95 -16.01 4.10
C LEU A 106 2.56 -16.51 5.50
N SER A 107 1.28 -16.40 5.89
CA SER A 107 0.80 -16.91 7.18
C SER A 107 0.90 -18.43 7.31
N HIS A 108 0.90 -19.14 6.17
CA HIS A 108 1.09 -20.59 6.12
C HIS A 108 2.57 -21.01 6.13
N VAL A 109 3.50 -20.06 5.99
CA VAL A 109 4.95 -20.34 6.08
C VAL A 109 5.33 -20.41 7.55
N ASN A 110 5.60 -21.62 8.03
CA ASN A 110 5.97 -21.85 9.42
C ASN A 110 7.45 -21.49 9.64
N LEU A 111 7.70 -20.24 10.01
CA LEU A 111 9.04 -19.74 10.30
C LEU A 111 9.36 -20.05 11.77
N HIS A 112 9.95 -21.23 12.01
CA HIS A 112 10.49 -21.59 13.32
C HIS A 112 11.50 -20.52 13.75
N SER A 113 11.14 -19.71 14.77
CA SER A 113 11.86 -18.56 15.35
C SER A 113 11.74 -17.22 14.60
N SER A 114 10.69 -16.44 14.90
CA SER A 114 10.47 -15.12 14.30
C SER A 114 10.18 -14.05 15.36
N ILE A 115 11.24 -13.41 15.85
CA ILE A 115 11.16 -12.04 16.41
C ILE A 115 12.00 -11.06 15.56
N ALA A 116 12.88 -11.56 14.69
CA ALA A 116 13.65 -10.74 13.75
C ALA A 116 13.99 -11.54 12.49
N LEU A 117 13.02 -11.71 11.59
CA LEU A 117 13.30 -12.29 10.27
C LEU A 117 14.20 -11.33 9.49
N LYS A 118 15.45 -11.74 9.26
CA LYS A 118 16.32 -11.07 8.28
C LYS A 118 15.77 -11.41 6.88
N ASN A 119 15.66 -10.43 5.99
CA ASN A 119 15.16 -10.60 4.61
C ASN A 119 15.76 -11.84 3.90
N SER A 120 17.01 -12.19 4.19
CA SER A 120 17.69 -13.37 3.64
C SER A 120 17.04 -14.71 3.99
N GLN A 121 16.49 -14.86 5.20
CA GLN A 121 15.82 -16.10 5.61
C GLN A 121 14.48 -16.25 4.91
N LEU A 122 13.72 -15.17 4.78
CA LEU A 122 12.45 -15.16 4.06
C LEU A 122 12.66 -15.50 2.57
N ILE A 123 13.66 -14.89 1.93
CA ILE A 123 14.03 -15.20 0.54
C ILE A 123 14.40 -16.67 0.39
N THR A 124 15.18 -17.23 1.34
CA THR A 124 15.59 -18.65 1.28
C THR A 124 14.41 -19.60 1.43
N THR A 125 13.45 -19.30 2.30
CA THR A 125 12.24 -20.11 2.50
C THR A 125 11.26 -19.99 1.32
N LEU A 126 11.19 -18.82 0.67
CA LEU A 126 10.28 -18.58 -0.46
C LEU A 126 10.89 -18.96 -1.82
N SER A 127 12.23 -19.02 -1.94
CA SER A 127 12.95 -19.35 -3.18
C SER A 127 12.50 -20.67 -3.84
N PRO A 128 12.23 -21.77 -3.11
CA PRO A 128 11.69 -23.00 -3.70
C PRO A 128 10.32 -22.82 -4.39
N PHE A 129 9.54 -21.82 -3.98
CA PHE A 129 8.22 -21.50 -4.53
C PHE A 129 8.30 -20.44 -5.66
N HIS A 130 9.48 -19.86 -5.90
CA HIS A 130 9.72 -18.75 -6.83
C HIS A 130 9.95 -19.22 -8.29
N ARG A 131 9.14 -20.15 -8.80
CA ARG A 131 9.28 -20.63 -10.21
C ARG A 131 8.55 -19.78 -11.25
N LEU A 132 8.03 -18.62 -10.87
CA LEU A 132 7.52 -17.62 -11.81
C LEU A 132 8.16 -16.26 -11.50
N SER A 133 8.49 -15.53 -12.55
CA SER A 133 9.11 -14.21 -12.51
C SER A 133 8.15 -13.17 -11.94
N CYS A 134 7.96 -13.17 -10.63
CA CYS A 134 7.35 -12.05 -9.92
C CYS A 134 8.45 -11.04 -9.61
N GLN A 135 8.39 -9.86 -10.23
CA GLN A 135 9.13 -8.69 -9.76
C GLN A 135 8.57 -8.33 -8.38
N LEU A 136 9.31 -8.71 -7.33
CA LEU A 136 8.95 -8.49 -5.93
C LEU A 136 8.77 -6.98 -5.69
N PHE A 137 7.56 -6.52 -5.34
CA PHE A 137 7.38 -5.15 -4.87
C PHE A 137 7.59 -5.09 -3.35
N SER A 138 8.34 -4.08 -2.91
CA SER A 138 8.68 -3.86 -1.50
C SER A 138 7.58 -3.03 -0.82
N LEU A 139 6.87 -3.63 0.14
CA LEU A 139 5.97 -2.89 1.05
C LEU A 139 6.78 -2.41 2.26
N ASN A 140 7.21 -1.16 2.23
CA ASN A 140 7.74 -0.49 3.42
C ASN A 140 6.58 0.21 4.14
N ILE A 141 5.82 -0.57 4.93
CA ILE A 141 4.75 -0.02 5.77
C ILE A 141 5.39 0.39 7.10
N LYS A 142 5.86 1.63 7.20
CA LYS A 142 6.41 2.19 8.45
C LYS A 142 5.37 2.32 9.58
N ASP A 143 4.09 2.10 9.31
CA ASP A 143 2.98 2.33 10.24
C ASP A 143 2.14 1.06 10.53
N LEU A 144 2.75 -0.14 10.51
CA LEU A 144 2.06 -1.37 10.95
C LEU A 144 2.12 -1.61 12.48
N TYR A 145 2.39 -0.56 13.26
CA TYR A 145 2.28 -0.53 14.72
C TYR A 145 1.66 0.78 15.22
#